data_AF-A0A7X7SG38-F1
#
_entry.id   AF-A0A7X7SG38-F1
#
_cell.length_a   1.000
_cell.length_b   1.000
_cell.length_c   1.000
_cell.angle_alpha   90.00
_cell.angle_beta   90.00
_cell.angle_gamma   90.00
#
_symmetry.space_group_name_H-M   'P 1'
#
loop_
_entity.id
_entity.type
_entity.pdbx_description
1 polymer ?
#
loop_
_entity_poly.entity_id
_entity_poly.type
_entity_poly.pdbx_seq_one_letter_code
_entity_poly.pdbx_strand_id
1 'polypeptide(L)'
;MAAQDRPAAVPVQPPDSPANHLQQLIEHAAHVLPSQGPLSVFVHHNTIHSFEHLPFTDAVERAADVYGCQPYLAEDCYRQELARGRILQEDL
;
A
#
# COMPACT_ATOMS: atom_id res chain seq x y z
N MET A 1 -1.46 -71.08 18.55
CA MET A 1 -0.42 -70.05 18.77
C MET A 1 -0.77 -68.90 17.84
N ALA A 2 -1.64 -67.99 18.30
CA ALA A 2 -2.22 -66.93 17.48
C ALA A 2 -1.28 -65.72 17.47
N ALA A 3 -0.86 -65.28 16.29
CA ALA A 3 -0.17 -64.02 16.11
C ALA A 3 -1.23 -62.92 16.04
N GLN A 4 -1.29 -62.08 17.08
CA GLN A 4 -2.13 -60.87 17.09
C GLN A 4 -1.52 -59.86 16.12
N ASP A 5 -2.22 -59.60 15.02
CA ASP A 5 -1.94 -58.49 14.11
C ASP A 5 -2.36 -57.19 14.83
N ARG A 6 -1.38 -56.34 15.19
CA ARG A 6 -1.65 -55.06 15.84
C ARG A 6 -2.07 -54.06 14.75
N PRO A 7 -3.23 -53.40 14.85
CA PRO A 7 -3.56 -52.33 13.92
C PRO A 7 -2.51 -51.23 14.04
N ALA A 8 -1.94 -50.83 12.90
CA ALA A 8 -1.02 -49.70 12.81
C ALA A 8 -1.68 -48.47 13.45
N ALA A 9 -0.99 -47.87 14.42
CA ALA A 9 -1.47 -46.67 15.08
C ALA A 9 -1.69 -45.59 14.02
N VAL A 10 -2.94 -45.14 13.89
CA VAL A 10 -3.27 -43.92 13.17
C VAL A 10 -2.42 -42.81 13.77
N PRO A 11 -1.70 -41.99 12.98
CA PRO A 11 -0.96 -40.87 13.53
C PRO A 11 -1.98 -39.93 14.19
N VAL A 12 -2.07 -39.99 15.52
CA VAL A 12 -2.79 -38.98 16.30
C VAL A 12 -2.00 -37.71 16.09
N GLN A 13 -2.54 -36.79 15.28
CA GLN A 13 -1.99 -35.45 15.19
C GLN A 13 -1.93 -34.90 16.63
N PRO A 14 -0.76 -34.42 17.08
CA PRO A 14 -0.63 -33.94 18.44
C PRO A 14 -1.67 -32.85 18.67
N PRO A 15 -2.28 -32.78 19.87
CA PRO A 15 -3.22 -31.71 20.20
C PRO A 15 -2.55 -30.38 19.90
N ASP A 16 -3.32 -29.42 19.37
CA ASP A 16 -2.86 -28.06 19.07
C ASP A 16 -2.06 -27.53 20.24
N SER A 17 -0.73 -27.63 20.12
CA SER A 17 0.14 -27.16 21.19
C SER A 17 -0.11 -25.65 21.30
N PRO A 18 -0.01 -25.06 22.49
CA PRO A 18 -0.11 -23.61 22.61
C PRO A 18 0.82 -22.86 21.63
N ALA A 19 1.96 -23.47 21.28
CA ALA A 19 2.86 -22.97 20.25
C ALA A 19 2.28 -23.06 18.84
N ASN A 20 1.64 -24.18 18.45
CA ASN A 20 0.98 -24.33 17.15
C ASN A 20 -0.18 -23.35 17.00
N HIS A 21 -0.97 -23.19 18.07
CA HIS A 21 -2.09 -22.24 18.08
C HIS A 21 -1.59 -20.79 17.96
N LEU A 22 -0.52 -20.43 18.69
CA LEU A 22 0.13 -19.13 18.56
C LEU A 22 0.68 -18.89 17.16
N GLN A 23 1.31 -19.90 16.55
CA GLN A 23 1.84 -19.80 15.19
C GLN A 23 0.71 -19.53 14.17
N GLN A 24 -0.39 -20.27 14.25
CA GLN A 24 -1.56 -20.05 13.38
C GLN A 24 -2.14 -18.64 13.52
N LEU A 25 -2.20 -18.12 14.75
CA LEU A 25 -2.66 -16.75 15.00
C LEU A 25 -1.70 -15.71 14.41
N ILE A 26 -0.39 -15.91 14.52
CA ILE A 26 0.62 -15.03 13.92
C ILE A 26 0.50 -15.04 12.39
N GLU A 27 0.38 -16.22 11.77
CA GLU A 27 0.21 -16.36 10.32
C GLU A 27 -1.08 -15.69 9.82
N HIS A 28 -2.18 -15.85 10.55
CA HIS A 28 -3.44 -15.18 10.21
C HIS A 28 -3.35 -13.66 10.34
N ALA A 29 -2.74 -13.16 11.42
CA ALA A 29 -2.51 -11.73 11.63
C ALA A 29 -1.59 -11.14 10.55
N ALA A 30 -0.54 -11.84 10.15
CA ALA A 30 0.38 -11.38 9.11
C ALA A 30 -0.29 -11.19 7.74
N HIS A 31 -1.32 -11.99 7.41
CA HIS A 31 -2.06 -11.86 6.15
C HIS A 31 -2.92 -10.60 6.06
N VAL A 32 -3.38 -10.07 7.20
CA VAL A 32 -4.23 -8.87 7.25
C VAL A 32 -3.44 -7.58 7.49
N LEU A 33 -2.18 -7.70 7.92
CA LEU A 33 -1.29 -6.56 8.07
C LEU A 33 -0.78 -6.12 6.68
N PRO A 34 -0.70 -4.80 6.43
CA PRO A 34 -0.07 -4.31 5.20
C PRO A 34 1.37 -4.83 5.11
N SER A 35 1.79 -5.18 3.90
CA SER A 35 3.19 -5.58 3.64
C SER A 35 4.19 -4.45 3.89
N GLN A 36 3.70 -3.22 3.96
CA GLN A 36 4.46 -2.04 4.34
C GLN A 36 4.33 -1.83 5.86
N GLY A 37 5.46 -1.82 6.55
CA GLY A 37 5.51 -1.46 7.97
C GLY A 37 5.04 -0.03 8.22
N PRO A 38 4.86 0.35 9.50
CA PRO A 38 4.47 1.71 9.87
C PRO A 38 5.44 2.73 9.26
N LEU A 39 4.95 3.61 8.39
CA LEU A 39 5.74 4.68 7.81
C LEU A 39 6.11 5.66 8.94
N SER A 40 7.34 5.56 9.44
CA SER A 40 7.88 6.48 10.45
C SER A 40 8.20 7.88 9.88
N VAL A 41 8.23 7.98 8.54
CA VAL A 41 8.42 9.21 7.76
C VAL A 41 7.53 9.16 6.52
N PHE A 42 7.10 10.33 6.04
CA PHE A 42 6.28 10.43 4.85
C PHE A 42 7.13 10.14 3.61
N VAL A 43 6.91 9.00 2.97
CA VAL A 43 7.51 8.68 1.66
C VAL A 43 6.47 8.97 0.59
N HIS A 44 6.50 10.18 0.04
CA HIS A 44 5.74 10.51 -1.16
C HIS A 44 6.52 9.97 -2.36
N HIS A 45 6.15 8.81 -2.89
CA HIS A 45 6.50 8.58 -4.30
C HIS A 45 5.78 9.66 -5.10
N ASN A 46 6.53 10.63 -5.62
CA ASN A 46 5.97 11.64 -6.50
C ASN A 46 5.43 10.89 -7.72
N THR A 47 4.12 10.98 -7.95
CA THR A 47 3.42 10.26 -9.02
C THR A 47 4.03 10.49 -10.40
N ILE A 48 4.74 11.61 -10.57
CA ILE A 48 5.42 11.96 -11.82
C ILE A 48 6.93 11.71 -11.82
N HIS A 49 7.48 10.98 -10.84
CA HIS A 49 8.94 10.70 -10.74
C HIS A 49 9.51 10.08 -12.02
N SER A 50 8.77 9.19 -12.69
CA SER A 50 9.20 8.59 -13.97
C SER A 50 9.36 9.61 -15.11
N PHE A 51 8.86 10.84 -14.94
CA PHE A 51 8.94 11.94 -15.89
C PHE A 51 9.94 13.04 -15.46
N GLU A 52 10.81 12.79 -14.45
CA GLU A 52 11.71 13.83 -13.91
C GLU A 52 12.71 14.41 -14.93
N HIS A 53 12.93 13.70 -16.03
CA HIS A 53 13.80 14.13 -17.13
C HIS A 53 13.13 15.17 -18.06
N LEU A 54 11.84 15.45 -17.87
CA LEU A 54 11.09 16.44 -18.62
C LEU A 54 10.95 17.74 -17.81
N PRO A 55 10.82 18.90 -18.47
CA PRO A 55 10.35 20.13 -17.83
C PRO A 55 9.02 19.88 -17.09
N PHE A 56 8.78 20.59 -15.99
CA PHE A 56 7.63 20.32 -15.11
C PHE A 56 6.28 20.31 -15.85
N THR A 57 6.03 21.30 -16.71
CA THR A 57 4.80 21.39 -17.53
C THR A 57 4.64 20.16 -18.42
N ASP A 58 5.68 19.80 -19.18
CA ASP A 58 5.68 18.62 -20.04
C ASP A 58 5.49 17.32 -19.24
N ALA A 59 6.09 17.24 -18.04
CA ALA A 59 5.99 16.09 -17.16
C ALA A 59 4.56 15.87 -16.66
N VAL A 60 3.86 16.92 -16.22
CA VAL A 60 2.48 16.80 -15.71
C VAL A 60 1.48 16.55 -16.83
N GLU A 61 1.68 17.14 -18.02
CA GLU A 61 0.86 16.85 -19.20
C GLU A 61 1.01 15.38 -19.63
N ARG A 62 2.26 14.90 -19.72
CA ARG A 62 2.54 13.50 -20.05
C ARG A 62 1.96 12.54 -19.02
N ALA A 63 2.04 12.89 -17.74
CA ALA A 63 1.44 12.10 -16.67
C ALA A 63 -0.10 12.09 -16.75
N ALA A 64 -0.72 13.22 -17.12
CA ALA A 64 -2.16 13.31 -17.30
C ALA A 64 -2.67 12.36 -18.40
N ASP A 65 -1.95 12.27 -19.53
CA ASP A 65 -2.26 11.33 -20.60
C ASP A 65 -2.16 9.87 -20.14
N VAL A 66 -1.12 9.54 -19.37
CA VAL A 66 -0.87 8.17 -18.89
C VAL A 66 -1.85 7.76 -17.80
N TYR A 67 -2.18 8.66 -16.88
CA TYR A 67 -3.01 8.36 -15.71
C TYR A 67 -4.48 8.76 -15.87
N GLY A 68 -4.84 9.42 -16.96
CA GLY A 68 -6.22 9.87 -17.23
C GLY A 68 -6.72 10.89 -16.21
N CYS A 69 -5.87 11.83 -15.79
CA CYS A 69 -6.20 12.83 -14.77
C CYS A 69 -6.11 14.27 -15.30
N GLN A 70 -6.48 15.25 -14.48
CA GLN A 70 -6.29 16.67 -14.78
C GLN A 70 -5.03 17.16 -14.05
N PRO A 71 -4.00 17.66 -14.75
CA PRO A 71 -2.72 18.03 -14.14
C PRO A 71 -2.77 19.39 -13.43
N TYR A 72 -3.77 20.21 -13.76
CA TYR A 72 -3.97 21.55 -13.21
C TYR A 72 -5.39 21.73 -12.68
N LEU A 73 -5.58 22.72 -11.82
CA LEU A 73 -6.92 23.15 -11.41
C LEU A 73 -7.60 23.90 -12.56
N ALA A 74 -8.93 23.97 -12.54
CA ALA A 74 -9.65 24.89 -13.40
C ALA A 74 -9.32 26.36 -13.05
N GLU A 75 -9.43 27.26 -14.03
CA GLU A 75 -9.10 28.69 -13.85
C GLU A 75 -9.87 29.33 -12.69
N ASP A 76 -11.17 29.05 -12.58
CA ASP A 76 -12.01 29.60 -11.50
C ASP A 76 -11.55 29.14 -10.12
N CYS A 77 -11.00 27.92 -10.01
CA CYS A 77 -10.42 27.46 -8.76
C CYS A 77 -9.18 28.28 -8.41
N TYR A 78 -8.25 28.52 -9.35
CA TYR A 78 -7.11 29.40 -9.10
C TYR A 78 -7.53 30.79 -8.63
N ARG A 79 -8.57 31.37 -9.25
CA ARG A 79 -9.12 32.68 -8.85
C ARG A 79 -9.69 32.67 -7.42
N GLN A 80 -10.38 31.60 -7.02
CA GLN A 80 -10.90 31.44 -5.66
C GLN A 80 -9.76 31.28 -4.64
N GLU A 81 -8.72 30.52 -4.98
CA GLU A 81 -7.56 30.29 -4.12
C GLU A 81 -6.73 31.57 -3.91
N LEU A 82 -6.66 32.43 -4.94
CA LEU A 82 -6.11 33.78 -4.84
C LEU A 82 -6.96 34.68 -3.94
N ALA A 83 -8.29 34.70 -4.14
CA ALA A 83 -9.20 35.53 -3.35
C ALA A 83 -9.19 35.18 -1.85
N ARG A 84 -8.97 33.91 -1.49
CA ARG A 84 -8.85 33.46 -0.09
C ARG A 84 -7.44 33.61 0.50
N GLY A 85 -6.48 34.12 -0.27
CA GLY A 85 -5.10 34.34 0.17
C GLY A 85 -4.27 33.07 0.33
N ARG A 86 -4.62 31.97 -0.33
CA ARG A 86 -3.72 30.79 -0.41
C ARG A 86 -2.67 30.96 -1.50
N ILE A 87 -3.07 31.49 -2.65
CA ILE A 87 -2.16 31.97 -3.67
C ILE A 87 -1.99 33.47 -3.39
N LEU A 88 -0.75 33.94 -3.32
CA LEU A 88 -0.46 35.35 -3.11
C LEU A 88 -0.19 36.02 -4.46
N GLN A 89 -0.39 37.34 -4.50
CA GLN A 89 -0.13 38.10 -5.73
C GLN A 89 1.36 38.08 -6.13
N GLU A 90 2.26 37.86 -5.17
CA GLU A 90 3.70 37.69 -5.39
C GLU A 90 4.09 36.33 -5.98
N ASP A 91 3.18 35.35 -6.01
CA ASP A 91 3.41 34.02 -6.58
C ASP A 91 3.17 33.96 -8.10
N LEU A 92 2.65 35.04 -8.72
CA LEU A 92 2.27 35.15 -10.12
C LEU A 92 3.32 35.91 -10.95
#